data_AF-A0A3P7E115-F1
#
_entry.id   AF-A0A3P7E115-F1
#
_cell.length_a   1.000
_cell.length_b   1.000
_cell.length_c   1.000
_cell.angle_alpha   90.00
_cell.angle_beta   90.00
_cell.angle_gamma   90.00
#
_symmetry.space_group_name_H-M   'P 1'
#
loop_
_entity.id
_entity.type
_entity.pdbx_description
1 polymer ?
#
loop_
_entity_poly.entity_id
_entity_poly.type
_entity_poly.pdbx_seq_one_letter_code
_entity_poly.pdbx_strand_id
1 'polypeptide(L)'
;MLANQLKQQVRVYCFILTTPEAKSTKAVHVKATWARRFNGFEFISSEDDPSLPALRAVEIESRSVLWKKTIFGMTNAYKKHVDDFDFFMKADDDTYVIVENLRFLLSKLNPQDPIILGRHFKEPIRRLAVLGQHMDF
;
A
#
# COMPACT_ATOMS: atom_id res chain seq x y z
N MET A 1 10.21 6.08 -24.71
CA MET A 1 10.91 5.03 -23.92
C MET A 1 9.89 4.11 -23.27
N LEU A 2 10.23 2.83 -23.11
CA LEU A 2 9.37 1.75 -22.59
C LEU A 2 8.63 2.08 -21.29
N ALA A 3 9.30 2.73 -20.32
CA ALA A 3 8.69 3.09 -19.04
C ALA A 3 7.44 4.00 -19.18
N ASN A 4 7.43 4.92 -20.14
CA ASN A 4 6.28 5.80 -20.39
C ASN A 4 5.12 5.04 -21.04
N GLN A 5 5.42 4.09 -21.93
CA GLN A 5 4.41 3.22 -22.55
C GLN A 5 3.77 2.33 -21.49
N LEU A 6 4.60 1.69 -20.64
CA LEU A 6 4.10 0.88 -19.52
C LEU A 6 3.27 1.70 -18.54
N LYS A 7 3.60 2.97 -18.28
CA LYS A 7 2.79 3.84 -17.41
C LYS A 7 1.38 4.09 -17.96
N GLN A 8 1.22 4.12 -19.28
CA GLN A 8 -0.08 4.28 -19.93
C GLN A 8 -0.87 2.97 -19.96
N GLN A 9 -0.19 1.83 -20.10
CA GLN A 9 -0.81 0.51 -20.22
C GLN A 9 -1.14 -0.14 -18.87
N VAL A 10 -0.35 0.15 -17.83
CA VAL A 10 -0.47 -0.46 -16.50
C VAL A 10 -0.65 0.64 -15.47
N ARG A 11 -1.91 0.93 -15.16
CA ARG A 11 -2.32 1.96 -14.20
C ARG A 11 -2.29 1.37 -12.80
N VAL A 12 -1.40 1.88 -11.96
CA VAL A 12 -1.24 1.38 -10.59
C VAL A 12 -1.56 2.48 -9.59
N TYR A 13 -2.42 2.17 -8.64
CA TYR A 13 -2.72 2.99 -7.47
C TYR A 13 -1.94 2.49 -6.26
N CYS A 14 -1.43 3.41 -5.42
CA CYS A 14 -0.75 3.05 -4.19
C CYS A 14 -1.33 3.80 -2.98
N PHE A 15 -1.72 3.07 -1.93
CA PHE A 15 -1.98 3.69 -0.63
C PHE A 15 -0.83 3.38 0.34
N ILE A 16 -0.32 4.43 0.98
CA ILE A 16 0.94 4.39 1.74
C ILE A 16 0.62 4.70 3.20
N LEU A 17 0.88 3.76 4.11
CA LEU A 17 0.70 4.04 5.53
C LEU A 17 1.86 4.92 6.03
N THR A 18 1.52 5.97 6.78
CA THR A 18 2.48 6.84 7.46
C THR A 18 1.87 7.40 8.74
N THR A 19 2.62 8.16 9.52
CA THR A 19 2.10 8.89 10.69
C THR A 19 2.43 10.39 10.57
N PRO A 20 1.71 11.28 11.28
CA PRO A 20 2.04 12.70 11.29
C PRO A 20 3.49 12.98 11.71
N GLU A 21 4.04 12.21 12.66
CA GLU A 21 5.42 12.36 13.13
C GLU A 21 6.45 11.95 12.05
N ALA A 22 6.09 11.00 11.19
CA ALA A 22 6.94 10.54 10.08
C ALA A 22 6.86 11.44 8.83
N LYS A 23 5.99 12.47 8.84
CA LYS A 23 5.77 13.37 7.70
C LYS A 23 7.08 13.94 7.16
N SER A 24 7.80 14.69 7.99
CA SER A 24 8.98 15.46 7.58
C SER A 24 10.23 14.61 7.40
N THR A 25 10.27 13.41 7.99
CA THR A 25 11.44 12.54 8.00
C THR A 25 11.37 11.41 6.98
N LYS A 26 10.17 11.00 6.56
CA LYS A 26 9.97 9.88 5.64
C LYS A 26 8.99 10.20 4.51
N ALA A 27 7.75 10.55 4.85
CA ALA A 27 6.67 10.66 3.86
C ALA A 27 6.95 11.71 2.78
N VAL A 28 7.57 12.84 3.13
CA VAL A 28 8.01 13.86 2.17
C VAL A 28 8.98 13.30 1.13
N HIS A 29 9.89 12.40 1.52
CA HIS A 29 10.85 11.78 0.60
C HIS A 29 10.18 10.74 -0.27
N VAL A 30 9.24 9.96 0.28
CA VAL A 30 8.40 9.03 -0.48
C VAL A 30 7.62 9.78 -1.57
N LYS A 31 6.96 10.88 -1.20
CA LYS A 31 6.23 11.76 -2.14
C LYS A 31 7.14 12.35 -3.22
N ALA A 32 8.32 12.85 -2.82
CA ALA A 32 9.28 13.47 -3.73
C ALA A 32 9.99 12.47 -4.67
N THR A 33 9.92 11.16 -4.39
CA THR A 33 10.67 10.14 -5.14
C THR A 33 9.77 9.17 -5.90
N TRP A 34 9.44 8.01 -5.31
CA TRP A 34 8.81 6.91 -6.01
C TRP A 34 7.29 7.03 -6.05
N ALA A 35 6.64 7.63 -5.05
CA ALA A 35 5.17 7.72 -5.02
C ALA A 35 4.63 8.53 -6.21
N ARG A 36 5.26 9.66 -6.55
CA ARG A 36 4.91 10.48 -7.73
C ARG A 36 5.04 9.75 -9.08
N ARG A 37 5.64 8.55 -9.12
CA ARG A 37 5.76 7.75 -10.33
C ARG A 37 4.57 6.81 -10.56
N PHE A 38 3.74 6.57 -9.55
CA PHE A 38 2.45 5.87 -9.68
C PHE A 38 1.46 6.67 -10.53
N ASN A 39 0.35 6.03 -10.93
CA ASN A 39 -0.73 6.72 -11.64
C ASN A 39 -1.61 7.51 -10.65
N GLY A 40 -1.79 6.99 -9.43
CA GLY A 40 -2.42 7.66 -8.30
C GLY A 40 -1.83 7.15 -6.99
N PHE A 41 -1.80 8.02 -5.98
CA PHE A 41 -1.42 7.62 -4.64
C PHE A 41 -2.05 8.52 -3.58
N GLU A 42 -2.27 7.96 -2.39
CA GLU A 42 -2.66 8.69 -1.18
C GLU A 42 -1.86 8.13 0.01
N PHE A 43 -1.65 8.97 1.02
CA PHE A 43 -1.14 8.52 2.31
C PHE A 43 -2.30 8.25 3.26
N ILE A 44 -2.14 7.27 4.14
CA ILE A 44 -3.12 6.92 5.16
C ILE A 44 -2.49 7.17 6.53
N SER A 45 -3.09 8.08 7.28
CA SER A 45 -2.57 8.65 8.52
C SER A 45 -3.68 8.72 9.59
N SER A 46 -3.38 9.34 10.72
CA SER A 46 -4.34 9.77 11.74
C SER A 46 -4.77 11.23 11.55
N GLU A 47 -4.24 11.92 10.55
CA GLU A 47 -4.57 13.31 10.23
C GLU A 47 -4.77 13.47 8.73
N ASP A 48 -5.73 14.34 8.37
CA ASP A 48 -5.87 14.80 7.00
C ASP A 48 -4.79 15.83 6.71
N ASP A 49 -4.09 15.65 5.60
CA ASP A 49 -3.01 16.56 5.21
C ASP A 49 -2.95 16.72 3.68
N PRO A 50 -3.55 17.79 3.14
CA PRO A 50 -3.53 18.05 1.70
C PRO A 50 -2.12 18.24 1.12
N SER A 51 -1.15 18.65 1.95
CA SER A 51 0.25 18.81 1.52
C SER A 51 0.95 17.46 1.30
N LEU A 52 0.46 16.39 1.93
CA LEU A 52 0.95 15.02 1.78
C LEU A 52 0.01 14.10 0.97
N PRO A 53 -1.02 14.62 0.31
CA PRO A 53 -2.34 13.97 0.19
C PRO A 53 -2.59 12.81 1.19
N ALA A 54 -2.65 13.12 2.48
CA ALA A 54 -2.96 12.13 3.52
C ALA A 54 -4.44 12.17 3.93
N LEU A 55 -5.02 11.00 4.17
CA LEU A 55 -6.36 10.80 4.70
C LEU A 55 -6.31 10.30 6.14
N ARG A 56 -7.16 10.87 7.00
CA ARG A 56 -7.36 10.41 8.38
C ARG A 56 -8.18 9.12 8.43
N ALA A 57 -7.52 8.02 8.79
CA ALA A 57 -8.16 6.72 8.97
C ALA A 57 -8.45 6.37 10.43
N VAL A 58 -7.73 6.96 11.38
CA VAL A 58 -7.78 6.66 12.82
C VAL A 58 -7.57 7.93 13.62
N GLU A 59 -7.96 7.93 14.91
CA GLU A 59 -7.80 9.11 15.75
C GLU A 59 -6.41 9.24 16.38
N ILE A 60 -5.82 8.11 16.79
CA ILE A 60 -4.55 8.06 17.52
C ILE A 60 -3.64 7.02 16.85
N GLU A 61 -2.38 7.38 16.62
CA GLU A 61 -1.39 6.46 16.07
C GLU A 61 -0.95 5.40 17.07
N SER A 62 -0.90 4.17 16.59
CA SER A 62 -0.30 3.07 17.33
C SER A 62 -0.03 1.90 16.39
N ARG A 63 0.83 0.98 16.84
CA ARG A 63 1.05 -0.27 16.10
C ARG A 63 -0.21 -1.14 16.03
N SER A 64 -1.09 -1.08 17.02
CA SER A 64 -2.32 -1.89 17.06
C SER A 64 -3.39 -1.42 16.07
N VAL A 65 -3.33 -0.16 15.61
CA VAL A 65 -4.29 0.39 14.64
C VAL A 65 -3.83 0.29 13.19
N LEU A 66 -2.62 -0.23 12.90
CA LEU A 66 -2.12 -0.41 11.54
C LEU A 66 -3.07 -1.24 10.66
N TRP A 67 -3.72 -2.25 11.26
CA TRP A 67 -4.71 -3.06 10.55
C TRP A 67 -5.95 -2.24 10.15
N LYS A 68 -6.44 -1.36 11.03
CA LYS A 68 -7.55 -0.45 10.74
C LYS A 68 -7.19 0.51 9.60
N LYS A 69 -5.98 1.07 9.63
CA LYS A 69 -5.46 1.93 8.54
C LYS A 69 -5.37 1.16 7.22
N THR A 70 -4.95 -0.11 7.25
CA THR A 70 -4.91 -0.97 6.06
C THR A 70 -6.30 -1.20 5.49
N ILE A 71 -7.28 -1.60 6.31
CA ILE A 71 -8.68 -1.78 5.87
C ILE A 71 -9.23 -0.48 5.29
N PHE A 72 -9.00 0.65 5.96
CA PHE A 72 -9.43 1.95 5.50
C PHE A 72 -8.82 2.28 4.12
N GLY A 73 -7.51 2.14 3.96
CA GLY A 73 -6.81 2.40 2.70
C GLY A 73 -7.34 1.53 1.56
N MET A 74 -7.52 0.22 1.80
CA MET A 74 -8.11 -0.69 0.81
C MET A 74 -9.55 -0.31 0.46
N THR A 75 -10.38 -0.03 1.46
CA THR A 75 -11.80 0.33 1.27
C THR A 75 -11.94 1.65 0.51
N ASN A 76 -11.12 2.65 0.85
CA ASN A 76 -11.10 3.95 0.19
C ASN A 76 -10.62 3.83 -1.27
N ALA A 77 -9.55 3.07 -1.52
CA ALA A 77 -9.08 2.79 -2.87
C ALA A 77 -10.16 2.08 -3.70
N TYR A 78 -10.84 1.07 -3.15
CA TYR A 78 -11.93 0.41 -3.85
C TYR A 78 -13.08 1.37 -4.17
N LYS A 79 -13.60 2.08 -3.17
CA LYS A 79 -14.76 2.97 -3.34
C LYS A 79 -14.53 4.10 -4.33
N LYS A 80 -13.31 4.65 -4.38
CA LYS A 80 -13.00 5.81 -5.22
C LYS A 80 -12.45 5.44 -6.59
N HIS A 81 -11.75 4.31 -6.68
CA HIS A 81 -10.77 4.10 -7.74
C HIS A 81 -10.81 2.71 -8.39
N VAL A 82 -11.77 1.85 -8.05
CA VAL A 82 -11.87 0.49 -8.61
C VAL A 82 -11.89 0.48 -10.14
N ASP A 83 -12.54 1.45 -10.77
CA ASP A 83 -12.64 1.55 -12.24
C ASP A 83 -11.49 2.38 -12.88
N ASP A 84 -10.71 3.08 -12.05
CA ASP A 84 -9.69 4.04 -12.48
C ASP A 84 -8.31 3.37 -12.72
N PHE A 85 -8.04 2.24 -12.06
CA PHE A 85 -6.72 1.59 -12.06
C PHE A 85 -6.82 0.08 -12.24
N ASP A 86 -5.75 -0.52 -12.76
CA ASP A 86 -5.68 -1.94 -13.07
C ASP A 86 -5.15 -2.74 -11.86
N PHE A 87 -4.26 -2.14 -11.06
CA PHE A 87 -3.66 -2.77 -9.88
C PHE A 87 -3.57 -1.82 -8.70
N PHE A 88 -3.62 -2.38 -7.49
CA PHE A 88 -3.55 -1.65 -6.23
C PHE A 88 -2.39 -2.18 -5.39
N MET A 89 -1.60 -1.27 -4.82
CA MET A 89 -0.48 -1.61 -3.95
C MET A 89 -0.64 -0.94 -2.58
N LYS A 90 -0.39 -1.72 -1.52
CA LYS A 90 -0.15 -1.21 -0.18
C LYS A 90 1.35 -1.02 0.02
N ALA A 91 1.76 0.09 0.62
CA ALA A 91 3.15 0.31 1.05
C ALA A 91 3.20 1.00 2.43
N ASP A 92 4.39 1.04 3.01
CA ASP A 92 4.71 1.82 4.21
C ASP A 92 5.70 2.94 3.86
N ASP A 93 5.82 3.95 4.73
CA ASP A 93 6.70 5.11 4.53
C ASP A 93 8.21 4.83 4.60
N ASP A 94 8.59 3.61 4.96
CA ASP A 94 9.96 3.09 4.94
C ASP A 94 10.22 2.12 3.77
N THR A 95 9.27 2.00 2.83
CA THR A 95 9.41 1.22 1.60
C THR A 95 10.04 2.06 0.47
N TYR A 96 10.82 1.41 -0.41
CA TYR A 96 11.22 1.99 -1.69
C TYR A 96 10.78 1.11 -2.86
N VAL A 97 10.12 1.72 -3.85
CA VAL A 97 9.57 1.00 -5.02
C VAL A 97 10.20 1.53 -6.32
N ILE A 98 10.73 0.62 -7.14
CA ILE A 98 11.07 0.93 -8.54
C ILE A 98 9.81 0.69 -9.37
N VAL A 99 9.00 1.73 -9.54
CA VAL A 99 7.66 1.64 -10.15
C VAL A 99 7.71 1.14 -11.60
N GLU A 100 8.79 1.47 -12.32
CA GLU A 100 9.04 0.99 -13.68
C GLU A 100 9.19 -0.55 -13.72
N ASN A 101 9.92 -1.12 -12.76
CA ASN A 101 10.07 -2.58 -12.64
C ASN A 101 8.77 -3.25 -12.20
N LEU A 102 8.03 -2.61 -11.28
CA LEU A 102 6.71 -3.07 -10.87
C LEU A 102 5.77 -3.17 -12.08
N ARG A 103 5.69 -2.12 -12.92
CA ARG A 103 4.86 -2.16 -14.13
C ARG A 103 5.31 -3.21 -15.13
N PHE A 104 6.61 -3.41 -15.29
CA PHE A 104 7.13 -4.46 -16.16
C PHE A 104 6.77 -5.88 -15.69
N LEU A 105 6.67 -6.10 -14.37
CA LEU A 105 6.15 -7.34 -13.82
C LEU A 105 4.65 -7.48 -14.08
N LEU A 106 3.88 -6.44 -13.75
CA LEU A 106 2.42 -6.43 -13.84
C LEU A 106 1.91 -6.46 -15.28
N SER A 107 2.67 -5.96 -16.26
CA SER A 107 2.28 -5.96 -17.69
C SER A 107 2.12 -7.36 -18.29
N LYS A 108 2.51 -8.40 -17.55
CA LYS A 108 2.40 -9.81 -17.95
C LYS A 108 1.19 -10.49 -17.32
N LEU A 109 0.41 -9.77 -16.52
CA LEU A 109 -0.73 -10.29 -15.77
C LEU A 109 -2.02 -9.64 -16.29
N ASN A 110 -3.12 -10.37 -16.19
CA ASN A 110 -4.45 -9.84 -16.47
C ASN A 110 -5.03 -9.22 -15.18
N PRO A 111 -5.36 -7.92 -15.15
CA PRO A 111 -5.93 -7.28 -13.96
C PRO A 111 -7.32 -7.79 -13.59
N GLN A 112 -8.01 -8.51 -14.49
CA GLN A 112 -9.30 -9.14 -14.20
C GLN A 112 -9.19 -10.47 -13.44
N ASP A 113 -7.97 -11.02 -13.34
CA ASP A 113 -7.75 -12.25 -12.60
C ASP A 113 -7.58 -11.95 -11.09
N PRO A 114 -8.10 -12.80 -10.19
CA PRO A 114 -7.93 -12.63 -8.75
C PRO A 114 -6.47 -12.92 -8.35
N ILE A 115 -5.67 -11.86 -8.21
CA ILE A 115 -4.23 -11.96 -7.93
C ILE A 115 -3.89 -11.19 -6.66
N ILE A 116 -3.09 -11.81 -5.79
CA ILE A 116 -2.40 -11.15 -4.67
C ILE A 116 -0.91 -11.47 -4.81
N LEU A 117 -0.09 -10.43 -4.95
CA LEU A 117 1.37 -10.55 -5.02
C LEU A 117 2.01 -9.97 -3.77
N GLY A 118 3.10 -10.58 -3.33
CA GLY A 118 3.90 -10.07 -2.24
C GLY A 118 4.88 -11.12 -1.73
N ARG A 119 5.53 -10.79 -0.62
CA ARG A 119 6.36 -11.77 0.08
C ARG A 119 5.47 -12.62 0.98
N HIS A 120 5.25 -13.87 0.60
CA HIS A 120 4.61 -14.85 1.48
C HIS A 120 5.58 -15.22 2.60
N PHE A 121 5.29 -14.77 3.82
CA PHE A 121 6.00 -15.25 4.99
C PHE A 121 5.52 -16.66 5.30
N LYS A 122 6.41 -17.64 5.22
CA LYS A 122 6.15 -18.95 5.83
C LYS A 122 6.22 -18.77 7.34
N GLU A 123 5.18 -19.17 8.07
CA GLU A 123 5.26 -19.21 9.52
C GLU A 123 6.43 -20.12 9.94
N PRO A 124 7.36 -19.65 10.80
CA PRO A 124 8.27 -20.57 11.46
C PRO A 124 7.42 -21.49 12.33
N ILE A 125 7.55 -22.81 12.11
CA ILE A 125 6.82 -23.91 12.78
C ILE A 125 6.75 -23.75 14.33
N ARG A 126 7.63 -22.97 14.94
CA ARG A 126 7.65 -22.67 16.38
C ARG A 126 6.42 -21.95 16.96
N ARG A 127 5.62 -21.19 16.18
CA ARG A 127 4.42 -20.52 16.74
C ARG A 127 3.20 -21.43 16.89
N LEU A 128 3.09 -22.48 16.07
CA LEU A 128 1.97 -23.42 16.15
C LEU A 128 1.99 -24.27 17.43
N ALA A 129 3.18 -24.50 18.00
CA ALA A 129 3.32 -25.22 19.27
C ALA A 129 2.82 -24.42 20.49
N VAL A 130 2.71 -23.09 20.38
CA VAL A 130 2.22 -22.22 21.48
C VAL A 130 0.72 -21.98 21.37
N LEU A 131 0.15 -22.03 20.16
CA LEU A 131 -1.28 -21.81 19.93
C LEU A 131 -2.14 -23.07 20.05
N GLY A 132 -1.53 -24.27 20.08
CA GLY A 132 -2.24 -25.54 20.26
C GLY A 132 -2.69 -25.87 21.68
N GLN A 133 -2.52 -24.96 22.66
CA GLN A 133 -2.95 -25.18 24.05
C GLN A 133 -4.16 -24.33 24.49
N HIS A 134 -4.71 -23.46 23.63
CA HIS A 134 -5.79 -22.54 24.03
C HIS A 134 -6.87 -22.31 22.97
N MET A 135 -7.39 -23.38 22.35
CA MET A 135 -8.66 -23.32 21.60
C MET A 135 -9.38 -24.67 21.74
N ASP A 136 -10.02 -24.89 22.90
CA ASP A 136 -11.24 -25.68 22.96
C ASP A 136 -12.41 -24.68 22.95
N PHE A 137 -13.51 -25.09 22.28
CA PHE A 137 -14.76 -24.39 21.93
C PHE A 137 -14.80 -23.70 20.56
#